data_AF-A0A8B0SUF7-F1
#
_entry.id   AF-A0A8B0SUF7-F1
#
_cell.length_a   1.000
_cell.length_b   1.000
_cell.length_c   1.000
_cell.angle_alpha   90.00
_cell.angle_beta   90.00
_cell.angle_gamma   90.00
#
_symmetry.space_group_name_H-M   'P 1'
#
loop_
_entity.id
_entity.type
_entity.pdbx_description
1 polymer ?
#
loop_
_entity_poly.entity_id
_entity_poly.type
_entity_poly.pdbx_seq_one_letter_code
_entity_poly.pdbx_strand_id
1 'polypeptide(L)'
;MAISPCVKTWGGVYLDGDTLKFNPFANVLDDAHFDMSAERIRDQMSVMASPNGNLDEVHEGLLLQAVQAARLSKRNHARVDDVVQFFYRTRRTAMNMLIPPTIRGRLDEMIILLDQYTVNGIYGGLFQLR
;
A
#
# COMPACT_ATOMS: atom_id res chain seq x y z
N MET A 1 25.54 -31.77 -25.37
CA MET A 1 24.32 -32.30 -24.74
C MET A 1 23.81 -31.24 -23.78
N ALA A 2 22.90 -30.38 -24.23
CA ALA A 2 22.31 -29.34 -23.39
C ALA A 2 20.90 -29.81 -23.02
N ILE A 3 20.66 -29.99 -21.73
CA ILE A 3 19.35 -30.34 -21.18
C ILE A 3 18.61 -29.02 -21.01
N SER A 4 17.70 -28.72 -21.93
CA SER A 4 16.71 -27.67 -21.71
C SER A 4 15.69 -28.16 -20.68
N PRO A 5 15.46 -27.47 -19.55
CA PRO A 5 14.31 -27.78 -18.73
C PRO A 5 13.08 -27.19 -19.42
N CYS A 6 12.26 -28.08 -19.97
CA CYS A 6 10.93 -27.75 -20.43
C CYS A 6 10.09 -27.32 -19.22
N VAL A 7 9.81 -26.02 -19.09
CA VAL A 7 8.69 -25.53 -18.27
C VAL A 7 7.51 -25.36 -19.22
N LYS A 8 6.53 -26.23 -19.09
CA LYS A 8 5.23 -26.12 -19.76
C LYS A 8 4.26 -25.43 -18.81
N THR A 9 4.25 -24.11 -18.83
CA THR A 9 3.24 -23.30 -18.14
C THR A 9 2.06 -23.07 -19.07
N TRP A 10 0.89 -23.57 -18.66
CA TRP A 10 -0.37 -23.35 -19.34
C TRP A 10 -0.80 -21.90 -19.10
N GLY A 11 -0.73 -21.07 -20.14
CA GLY A 11 -1.48 -19.79 -20.21
C GLY A 11 -1.03 -18.67 -19.27
N GLY A 12 0.12 -18.76 -18.61
CA GLY A 12 0.68 -17.63 -17.89
C GLY A 12 1.38 -16.70 -18.85
N VAL A 13 0.76 -15.56 -19.18
CA VAL A 13 1.50 -14.46 -19.80
C VAL A 13 2.62 -14.09 -18.84
N TYR A 14 3.88 -14.29 -19.25
CA TYR A 14 5.02 -13.72 -18.54
C TYR A 14 4.88 -12.20 -18.66
N LEU A 15 4.33 -11.58 -17.62
CA LEU A 15 4.37 -10.14 -17.45
C LEU A 15 5.85 -9.78 -17.36
N ASP A 16 6.33 -9.01 -18.33
CA ASP A 16 7.70 -8.56 -18.40
C ASP A 16 8.02 -7.78 -17.11
N GLY A 17 8.92 -8.34 -16.28
CA GLY A 17 9.19 -7.86 -14.93
C GLY A 17 9.73 -6.43 -14.89
N ASP A 18 10.28 -5.94 -15.99
CA ASP A 18 10.77 -4.57 -16.14
C ASP A 18 9.64 -3.54 -16.30
N THR A 19 8.43 -3.98 -16.64
CA THR A 19 7.26 -3.11 -16.87
C THR A 19 6.10 -3.33 -15.90
N LEU A 20 6.13 -4.40 -15.09
CA LEU A 20 5.04 -4.71 -14.18
C LEU A 20 4.97 -3.66 -13.05
N LYS A 21 3.91 -2.84 -13.10
CA LYS A 21 3.62 -1.83 -12.07
C LYS A 21 2.58 -2.36 -11.10
N PHE A 22 2.81 -2.10 -9.82
CA PHE A 22 1.97 -2.57 -8.73
C PHE A 22 1.30 -1.38 -8.06
N ASN A 23 0.14 -0.97 -8.55
CA ASN A 23 -0.72 -0.10 -7.75
C ASN A 23 -1.65 -1.01 -6.91
N PRO A 24 -1.59 -0.97 -5.57
CA PRO A 24 -2.48 -1.80 -4.74
C PRO A 24 -3.98 -1.50 -5.00
N PHE A 25 -4.30 -0.30 -5.48
CA PHE A 25 -5.65 0.11 -5.86
C PHE A 25 -6.07 -0.29 -7.29
N ALA A 26 -5.22 -0.94 -8.09
CA ALA A 26 -5.48 -1.22 -9.50
C ALA A 26 -6.71 -2.09 -9.76
N ASN A 27 -6.96 -3.08 -8.88
CA ASN A 27 -8.01 -4.09 -9.08
C ASN A 27 -9.29 -3.79 -8.26
N VAL A 28 -9.62 -2.51 -8.07
CA VAL A 28 -10.89 -2.11 -7.46
C VAL A 28 -11.94 -1.97 -8.57
N LEU A 29 -12.86 -2.93 -8.63
CA LEU A 29 -13.84 -3.05 -9.72
C LEU A 29 -15.18 -2.36 -9.43
N ASP A 30 -15.55 -2.23 -8.16
CA ASP A 30 -16.84 -1.69 -7.74
C ASP A 30 -16.64 -0.66 -6.62
N ASP A 31 -17.03 0.59 -6.90
CA ASP A 31 -17.01 1.68 -5.92
C ASP A 31 -18.16 1.56 -4.91
N ALA A 32 -19.22 0.80 -5.22
CA ALA A 32 -20.38 0.64 -4.34
C ALA A 32 -20.11 -0.28 -3.13
N HIS A 33 -19.11 -1.16 -3.22
CA HIS A 33 -18.72 -2.10 -2.16
C HIS A 33 -17.21 -2.06 -1.90
N PHE A 34 -16.68 -0.85 -1.69
CA PHE A 34 -15.24 -0.67 -1.51
C PHE A 34 -14.69 -1.32 -0.23
N ASP A 35 -15.51 -1.58 0.80
CA ASP A 35 -15.03 -2.07 2.10
C ASP A 35 -14.21 -3.37 2.00
N MET A 36 -14.70 -4.37 1.25
CA MET A 36 -13.93 -5.62 1.04
C MET A 36 -12.64 -5.39 0.25
N SER A 37 -12.65 -4.44 -0.69
CA SER A 37 -11.44 -4.07 -1.43
C SER A 37 -10.46 -3.32 -0.54
N ALA A 38 -10.95 -2.51 0.40
CA ALA A 38 -10.14 -1.74 1.33
C ALA A 38 -9.37 -2.67 2.28
N GLU A 39 -10.02 -3.70 2.82
CA GLU A 39 -9.37 -4.70 3.67
C GLU A 39 -8.30 -5.46 2.91
N ARG A 40 -8.60 -5.92 1.68
CA ARG A 40 -7.60 -6.60 0.83
C ARG A 40 -6.40 -5.70 0.52
N ILE A 41 -6.64 -4.43 0.22
CA ILE A 41 -5.58 -3.45 -0.04
C ILE A 41 -4.74 -3.20 1.22
N ARG A 42 -5.40 -3.07 2.38
CA ARG A 42 -4.75 -2.97 3.68
C ARG A 42 -3.83 -4.17 3.91
N ASP A 43 -4.31 -5.39 3.74
CA ASP A 43 -3.51 -6.61 3.93
C ASP A 43 -2.28 -6.64 3.00
N GLN A 44 -2.45 -6.25 1.73
CA GLN A 44 -1.34 -6.13 0.78
C GLN A 44 -0.30 -5.09 1.23
N MET A 45 -0.75 -3.93 1.69
CA MET A 45 0.12 -2.88 2.19
C MET A 45 0.79 -3.25 3.51
N SER A 46 0.15 -4.05 4.36
CA SER A 46 0.75 -4.59 5.59
C SER A 46 1.92 -5.51 5.29
N VAL A 47 1.79 -6.37 4.27
CA VAL A 47 2.91 -7.19 3.78
C VAL A 47 4.04 -6.32 3.22
N MET A 48 3.71 -5.25 2.51
CA MET A 48 4.72 -4.31 1.98
C MET A 48 5.49 -3.59 3.11
N ALA A 49 4.76 -3.12 4.13
CA ALA A 49 5.32 -2.37 5.25
C ALA A 49 6.10 -3.29 6.20
N SER A 50 5.62 -4.50 6.44
CA SER A 50 6.27 -5.47 7.32
C SER A 50 6.13 -6.89 6.78
N PRO A 51 7.04 -7.31 5.88
CA PRO A 51 7.01 -8.66 5.29
C PRO A 51 7.08 -9.79 6.34
N ASN A 52 7.63 -9.49 7.52
CA ASN A 52 7.76 -10.42 8.64
C ASN A 52 6.56 -10.37 9.62
N GLY A 53 5.55 -9.53 9.35
CA GLY A 53 4.30 -9.49 10.13
C GLY A 53 4.39 -8.77 11.47
N ASN A 54 5.20 -7.72 11.60
CA ASN A 54 5.39 -7.01 12.88
C ASN A 54 4.37 -5.87 13.13
N LEU A 55 3.31 -5.80 12.32
CA LEU A 55 2.25 -4.80 12.52
C LEU A 55 1.24 -5.32 13.55
N ASP A 56 0.90 -4.46 14.50
CA ASP A 56 -0.16 -4.73 15.47
C ASP A 56 -1.53 -4.25 14.98
N GLU A 57 -2.59 -4.58 15.71
CA GLU A 57 -3.97 -4.22 15.38
C GLU A 57 -4.19 -2.70 15.19
N VAL A 58 -3.40 -1.86 15.88
CA VAL A 58 -3.49 -0.40 15.78
C VAL A 58 -2.92 0.07 14.45
N HIS A 59 -1.80 -0.49 14.01
CA HIS A 59 -1.28 -0.23 12.67
C HIS A 59 -2.28 -0.65 11.59
N GLU A 60 -2.84 -1.85 11.70
CA GLU A 60 -3.80 -2.38 10.73
C GLU A 60 -5.06 -1.50 10.65
N GLY A 61 -5.54 -0.99 11.79
CA GLY A 61 -6.65 -0.05 11.85
C GLY A 61 -6.33 1.30 11.21
N LEU A 62 -5.16 1.88 11.51
CA LEU A 62 -4.70 3.13 10.91
C LEU A 62 -4.51 3.00 9.40
N LEU A 63 -3.97 1.86 8.94
CA LEU A 63 -3.75 1.59 7.54
C LEU A 63 -5.07 1.43 6.78
N LEU A 64 -6.05 0.74 7.34
CA LEU A 64 -7.39 0.65 6.75
C LEU A 64 -8.03 2.04 6.58
N GLN A 65 -7.94 2.90 7.61
CA GLN A 65 -8.44 4.27 7.53
C GLN A 65 -7.75 5.07 6.41
N ALA A 66 -6.42 4.92 6.28
CA ALA A 66 -5.64 5.61 5.27
C ALA A 66 -6.00 5.15 3.85
N VAL A 67 -6.21 3.84 3.65
CA VAL A 67 -6.65 3.24 2.37
C VAL A 67 -8.03 3.77 1.97
N GLN A 68 -8.98 3.79 2.91
CA GLN A 68 -10.31 4.35 2.68
C GLN A 68 -10.25 5.84 2.34
N ALA A 69 -9.45 6.62 3.08
CA ALA A 69 -9.29 8.05 2.83
C ALA A 69 -8.65 8.34 1.46
N ALA A 70 -7.61 7.59 1.09
CA ALA A 70 -6.97 7.69 -0.22
C ALA A 70 -7.96 7.41 -1.35
N ARG A 71 -8.73 6.32 -1.26
CA ARG A 71 -9.75 5.97 -2.25
C ARG A 71 -10.85 7.03 -2.32
N LEU A 72 -11.35 7.50 -1.18
CA LEU A 72 -12.38 8.53 -1.15
C LEU A 72 -11.90 9.82 -1.83
N SER A 73 -10.64 10.21 -1.60
CA SER A 73 -10.08 11.44 -2.14
C SER A 73 -9.70 11.36 -3.62
N LYS A 74 -9.27 10.20 -4.12
CA LYS A 74 -8.64 10.07 -5.45
C LYS A 74 -9.30 9.04 -6.36
N ARG A 75 -10.28 8.26 -5.87
CA ARG A 75 -10.99 7.22 -6.63
C ARG A 75 -10.00 6.28 -7.33
N ASN A 76 -10.12 6.10 -8.64
CA ASN A 76 -9.25 5.28 -9.49
C ASN A 76 -7.82 5.80 -9.63
N HIS A 77 -7.48 6.91 -8.97
CA HIS A 77 -6.12 7.46 -8.93
C HIS A 77 -5.45 7.35 -7.57
N ALA A 78 -6.10 6.68 -6.60
CA ALA A 78 -5.48 6.39 -5.31
C ALA A 78 -4.21 5.54 -5.48
N ARG A 79 -3.18 5.89 -4.73
CA ARG A 79 -1.84 5.27 -4.73
C ARG A 79 -1.26 5.22 -3.32
N VAL A 80 -0.09 4.59 -3.18
CA VAL A 80 0.62 4.53 -1.89
C VAL A 80 1.00 5.93 -1.40
N ASP A 81 1.29 6.88 -2.30
CA ASP A 81 1.54 8.28 -1.95
C ASP A 81 0.37 8.90 -1.18
N ASP A 82 -0.87 8.63 -1.58
CA ASP A 82 -2.06 9.19 -0.93
C ASP A 82 -2.26 8.61 0.47
N VAL A 83 -1.90 7.33 0.67
CA VAL A 83 -1.92 6.65 1.97
C VAL A 83 -0.87 7.25 2.91
N VAL A 84 0.37 7.42 2.43
CA VAL A 84 1.44 8.03 3.23
C VAL A 84 1.14 9.50 3.52
N GLN A 85 0.56 10.23 2.56
CA GLN A 85 0.12 11.60 2.76
C GLN A 85 -0.97 11.71 3.84
N PHE A 86 -1.89 10.74 3.92
CA PHE A 86 -2.87 10.69 4.99
C PHE A 86 -2.18 10.59 6.36
N PHE A 87 -1.19 9.70 6.52
CA PHE A 87 -0.45 9.59 7.78
C PHE A 87 0.26 10.88 8.16
N TYR A 88 0.94 11.56 7.23
CA TYR A 88 1.56 12.85 7.50
C TYR A 88 0.56 13.91 7.97
N ARG A 89 -0.62 13.98 7.34
CA ARG A 89 -1.68 14.92 7.72
C ARG A 89 -2.22 14.59 9.12
N THR A 90 -2.55 13.33 9.38
CA THR A 90 -3.03 12.87 10.68
C THR A 90 -1.98 13.11 11.77
N ARG A 91 -0.70 12.84 11.49
CA ARG A 91 0.44 13.10 12.38
C ARG A 91 0.64 14.58 12.70
N ARG A 92 0.40 15.47 11.74
CA ARG A 92 0.47 16.92 11.94
C ARG A 92 -0.72 17.43 12.75
N THR A 93 -1.92 16.95 12.48
CA THR A 93 -3.13 17.30 13.25
C THR A 93 -3.06 16.77 14.69
N ALA A 94 -2.43 15.61 14.91
CA ALA A 94 -2.13 15.03 16.22
C ALA A 94 -1.23 15.92 17.11
N MET A 95 -0.51 16.88 16.54
CA MET A 95 0.22 17.87 17.35
C MET A 95 -0.71 18.93 17.95
N ASN A 96 -1.86 19.17 17.31
CA ASN A 96 -2.84 20.20 17.69
C ASN A 96 -4.04 19.62 18.46
N MET A 97 -4.32 18.32 18.29
CA MET A 97 -5.35 17.56 19.00
C MET A 97 -4.68 16.59 19.97
N LEU A 98 -5.32 16.28 21.10
CA LEU A 98 -4.82 15.40 22.18
C LEU A 98 -4.72 13.90 21.77
N ILE A 99 -4.11 13.58 20.63
CA ILE A 99 -3.91 12.20 20.20
C ILE A 99 -2.85 11.54 21.10
N PRO A 100 -3.10 10.33 21.65
CA PRO A 100 -2.15 9.65 22.52
C PRO A 100 -0.76 9.49 21.86
N PRO A 101 0.35 9.63 22.62
CA PRO A 101 1.70 9.44 22.11
C PRO A 101 1.93 8.09 21.42
N THR A 102 1.21 7.05 21.84
CA THR A 102 1.24 5.70 21.25
C THR A 102 0.81 5.70 19.79
N ILE A 103 -0.32 6.34 19.46
CA ILE A 103 -0.80 6.47 18.06
C ILE A 103 0.19 7.28 17.22
N ARG A 104 0.81 8.29 17.82
CA ARG A 104 1.81 9.12 17.14
C ARG A 104 3.03 8.31 16.69
N GLY A 105 3.54 7.42 17.55
CA GLY A 105 4.63 6.51 17.20
C GLY A 105 4.26 5.55 16.07
N ARG A 106 3.04 4.98 16.13
CA ARG A 106 2.51 4.10 15.08
C ARG A 106 2.38 4.79 13.72
N LEU A 107 1.99 6.06 13.70
CA LEU A 107 1.98 6.87 12.47
C LEU A 107 3.40 7.09 11.90
N ASP A 108 4.37 7.39 12.76
CA ASP A 108 5.77 7.55 12.34
C ASP A 108 6.34 6.25 11.77
N GLU A 109 6.05 5.11 12.41
CA GLU A 109 6.44 3.78 11.93
C GLU A 109 5.82 3.49 10.55
N MET A 110 4.53 3.74 10.35
CA MET A 110 3.85 3.55 9.06
C MET A 110 4.43 4.44 7.95
N ILE A 111 4.75 5.69 8.26
CA ILE A 111 5.39 6.61 7.32
C ILE A 111 6.73 6.02 6.88
N ILE A 112 7.60 5.64 7.82
CA ILE A 112 8.93 5.10 7.50
C ILE A 112 8.85 3.83 6.66
N LEU A 113 7.96 2.90 7.02
CA LEU A 113 7.86 1.60 6.36
C LEU A 113 7.30 1.68 4.95
N LEU A 114 6.40 2.64 4.68
CA LEU A 114 5.75 2.80 3.38
C LEU A 114 6.41 3.85 2.48
N ASP A 115 7.24 4.75 3.01
CA ASP A 115 7.89 5.82 2.26
C ASP A 115 8.72 5.30 1.08
N GLN A 116 9.34 4.13 1.23
CA GLN A 116 10.12 3.47 0.18
C GLN A 116 9.32 3.11 -1.08
N TYR A 117 7.99 3.05 -0.99
CA TYR A 117 7.09 2.77 -2.12
C TYR A 117 6.43 4.05 -2.68
N THR A 118 6.75 5.21 -2.13
CA THR A 118 6.30 6.51 -2.67
C THR A 118 7.11 6.90 -3.90
N VAL A 119 6.70 7.95 -4.61
CA VAL A 119 7.40 8.43 -5.82
C VAL A 119 8.88 8.76 -5.57
N ASN A 120 9.21 9.17 -4.34
CA ASN A 120 10.58 9.49 -3.93
C ASN A 120 11.31 8.29 -3.30
N GLY A 121 10.60 7.19 -3.07
CA GLY A 121 11.14 5.97 -2.49
C GLY A 121 11.84 5.08 -3.52
N ILE A 122 12.71 4.20 -3.03
CA ILE A 122 13.52 3.29 -3.86
C ILE A 122 12.69 2.35 -4.75
N TYR A 123 11.43 2.07 -4.38
CA TYR A 123 10.49 1.26 -5.15
C TYR A 123 9.41 2.09 -5.84
N GLY A 124 9.50 3.43 -5.83
CA GLY A 124 8.49 4.32 -6.43
C GLY A 124 8.24 4.03 -7.91
N GLY A 125 9.29 3.70 -8.66
CA GLY A 125 9.20 3.31 -10.07
C GLY A 125 8.36 2.06 -10.32
N LEU A 126 8.15 1.20 -9.32
CA LEU A 126 7.30 0.00 -9.41
C LEU A 126 5.87 0.26 -8.97
N PHE A 127 5.64 1.12 -7.96
CA PHE A 127 4.33 1.26 -7.30
C PHE A 127 3.53 2.52 -7.68
N GLN A 128 4.16 3.50 -8.36
CA GLN A 128 3.59 4.85 -8.53
C GLN A 128 3.32 5.28 -9.97
N LEU A 129 3.59 4.46 -10.99
CA LEU A 129 3.29 4.81 -12.38
C LEU A 129 1.90 4.29 -12.79
N ARG A 130 1.25 4.98 -13.74
CA ARG A 130 -0.07 4.58 -14.27
C ARG A 130 0.09 3.45 -15.26
#